data_AF-A0A532E8J7-F1
#
_entry.id   AF-A0A532E8J7-F1
#
_cell.length_a   1.000
_cell.length_b   1.000
_cell.length_c   1.000
_cell.angle_alpha   90.00
_cell.angle_beta   90.00
_cell.angle_gamma   90.00
#
_symmetry.space_group_name_H-M   'P 1'
#
loop_
_entity.id
_entity.type
_entity.pdbx_description
1 polymer ?
#
loop_
_entity_poly.entity_id
_entity_poly.type
_entity_poly.pdbx_seq_one_letter_code
_entity_poly.pdbx_strand_id
1 'polypeptide(L)'
;MSRGSRSFNTALEEGGITDFRFHGMRHCASTHLRSAGVDTATVMKIVGHKSEKMWKRYNAIEERDLTQAAQKVHRYLLENRPGALGEDVAEYSSHK
;
A
#
# COMPACT_ATOMS: atom_id res chain seq x y z
N MET A 1 -18.79 -21.42 -17.58
CA MET A 1 -19.87 -21.01 -16.66
C MET A 1 -19.25 -20.42 -15.39
N SER A 2 -19.19 -19.09 -15.29
CA SER A 2 -18.75 -18.41 -14.07
C SER A 2 -19.78 -18.64 -12.95
N ARG A 3 -19.34 -19.17 -11.80
CA ARG A 3 -20.20 -19.40 -10.63
C ARG A 3 -20.42 -18.09 -9.84
N GLY A 4 -20.94 -17.06 -10.51
CA GLY A 4 -21.32 -15.77 -9.90
C GLY A 4 -22.84 -15.63 -9.82
N SER A 5 -23.35 -14.88 -8.83
CA SER A 5 -24.77 -14.50 -8.80
C SER A 5 -25.13 -13.64 -10.02
N ARG A 6 -26.40 -13.65 -10.45
CA ARG A 6 -26.86 -12.85 -11.60
C ARG A 6 -26.49 -11.36 -11.43
N SER A 7 -26.73 -10.80 -10.25
CA SER A 7 -26.38 -9.41 -9.94
C SER A 7 -24.88 -9.11 -10.06
N PHE A 8 -24.03 -10.08 -9.70
CA PHE A 8 -22.59 -9.92 -9.79
C PHE A 8 -22.11 -9.91 -11.24
N ASN A 9 -22.67 -10.78 -12.10
CA ASN A 9 -22.32 -10.78 -13.52
C ASN A 9 -22.79 -9.49 -14.22
N THR A 10 -23.97 -8.98 -13.88
CA THR A 10 -24.44 -7.68 -14.39
C THR A 10 -23.50 -6.54 -14.00
N ALA A 11 -23.03 -6.50 -12.75
CA ALA A 11 -22.06 -5.48 -12.31
C ALA A 11 -20.71 -5.58 -13.05
N LEU A 12 -20.26 -6.79 -13.40
CA LEU A 12 -19.07 -6.98 -14.22
C LEU A 12 -19.27 -6.50 -15.66
N GLU A 13 -20.44 -6.75 -16.24
CA GLU A 13 -20.80 -6.29 -17.59
C GLU A 13 -20.92 -4.76 -17.66
N GLU A 14 -21.61 -4.14 -16.70
CA GLU A 14 -21.71 -2.67 -16.58
C GLU A 14 -20.34 -2.00 -16.35
N GLY A 15 -19.47 -2.67 -15.57
CA GLY A 15 -18.10 -2.22 -15.33
C GLY A 15 -17.14 -2.47 -16.50
N GLY A 16 -17.58 -3.13 -17.58
CA GLY A 16 -16.73 -3.46 -18.74
C GLY A 16 -15.61 -4.47 -18.44
N ILE A 17 -15.75 -5.28 -17.39
CA ILE A 17 -14.69 -6.20 -16.93
C ILE A 17 -14.91 -7.60 -17.54
N THR A 18 -14.04 -8.00 -18.46
CA THR A 18 -14.19 -9.24 -19.24
C THR A 18 -13.41 -10.45 -18.70
N ASP A 19 -12.32 -10.26 -17.93
CA ASP A 19 -11.57 -11.35 -17.25
C ASP A 19 -11.45 -11.10 -15.74
N PHE A 20 -12.59 -11.10 -15.04
CA PHE A 20 -12.61 -10.92 -13.59
C PHE A 20 -12.13 -12.18 -12.86
N ARG A 21 -11.11 -12.01 -12.01
CA ARG A 21 -10.64 -13.05 -11.09
C ARG A 21 -10.73 -12.57 -9.65
N PHE A 22 -11.38 -13.36 -8.79
CA PHE A 22 -11.48 -13.08 -7.35
C PHE A 22 -10.12 -12.87 -6.67
N HIS A 23 -9.06 -13.47 -7.21
CA HIS A 23 -7.69 -13.26 -6.73
C HIS A 23 -7.22 -11.81 -6.90
N GLY A 24 -7.68 -11.11 -7.93
CA GLY A 24 -7.40 -9.68 -8.15
C GLY A 24 -7.90 -8.79 -7.02
N MET A 25 -9.05 -9.11 -6.41
CA MET A 25 -9.54 -8.35 -5.25
C MET A 25 -8.59 -8.46 -4.05
N ARG A 26 -7.98 -9.63 -3.82
CA ARG A 26 -6.97 -9.80 -2.77
C ARG A 26 -5.73 -8.95 -3.05
N HIS A 27 -5.36 -8.74 -4.32
CA HIS A 27 -4.30 -7.81 -4.69
C HIS A 27 -4.67 -6.36 -4.39
N CYS A 28 -5.83 -5.90 -4.88
CA CYS A 28 -6.27 -4.53 -4.63
C CYS A 28 -6.39 -4.23 -3.13
N ALA A 29 -6.97 -5.15 -2.36
CA ALA A 29 -7.07 -5.02 -0.91
C ALA A 29 -5.70 -4.94 -0.23
N SER A 30 -4.76 -5.81 -0.61
CA SER A 30 -3.39 -5.82 -0.08
C SER A 30 -2.68 -4.48 -0.33
N THR A 31 -2.75 -3.98 -1.56
CA THR A 31 -2.10 -2.73 -1.98
C THR A 31 -2.72 -1.51 -1.28
N HIS A 32 -4.05 -1.46 -1.17
CA HIS A 32 -4.72 -0.36 -0.49
C HIS A 32 -4.43 -0.34 1.02
N LEU A 33 -4.47 -1.49 1.69
CA LEU A 33 -4.15 -1.58 3.12
C LEU A 33 -2.70 -1.18 3.40
N ARG A 34 -1.77 -1.63 2.54
CA ARG A 34 -0.37 -1.20 2.61
C ARG A 34 -0.22 0.31 2.41
N SER A 35 -0.90 0.87 1.41
CA SER A 35 -0.85 2.31 1.12
C SER A 35 -1.42 3.15 2.27
N ALA A 36 -2.44 2.62 2.97
CA ALA A 36 -2.97 3.23 4.19
C ALA A 36 -1.99 3.18 5.37
N GLY A 37 -0.87 2.44 5.25
CA GLY A 37 0.14 2.30 6.29
C GLY A 37 -0.20 1.25 7.35
N VAL A 38 -1.12 0.33 7.06
CA VAL A 38 -1.42 -0.80 7.94
C VAL A 38 -0.23 -1.75 7.96
N ASP A 39 0.09 -2.29 9.13
CA ASP A 39 1.21 -3.21 9.30
C ASP A 39 0.99 -4.52 8.52
N THR A 40 2.08 -5.07 8.00
CA THR A 40 2.07 -6.27 7.15
C THR A 40 1.39 -7.46 7.82
N ALA A 41 1.58 -7.66 9.14
CA ALA A 41 1.01 -8.81 9.84
C ALA A 41 -0.53 -8.71 9.92
N THR A 42 -1.06 -7.51 10.17
CA THR A 42 -2.50 -7.22 10.14
C THR A 42 -3.07 -7.38 8.74
N VAL A 43 -2.40 -6.85 7.72
CA VAL A 43 -2.84 -7.04 6.32
C VAL A 43 -2.88 -8.52 5.94
N MET A 44 -1.86 -9.29 6.33
CA MET A 44 -1.82 -10.73 6.07
C MET A 44 -2.97 -11.48 6.75
N LYS A 45 -3.33 -11.10 7.98
CA LYS A 45 -4.51 -11.66 8.67
C LYS A 45 -5.83 -11.29 7.99
N ILE A 46 -5.99 -10.05 7.54
CA ILE A 46 -7.21 -9.57 6.86
C ILE A 46 -7.40 -10.28 5.51
N VAL A 47 -6.34 -10.39 4.70
CA VAL A 47 -6.40 -11.00 3.36
C VAL A 47 -6.41 -12.54 3.43
N GLY A 48 -5.94 -13.10 4.55
CA GLY A 48 -5.87 -14.55 4.79
C GLY A 48 -4.62 -15.21 4.20
N HIS A 49 -3.51 -14.46 4.08
CA HIS A 49 -2.24 -15.04 3.63
C HIS A 49 -1.60 -15.89 4.73
N LYS A 50 -1.42 -17.19 4.47
CA LYS A 50 -0.78 -18.12 5.41
C LYS A 50 0.74 -17.97 5.52
N SER A 51 1.39 -17.30 4.59
CA SER A 51 2.84 -17.16 4.55
C SER A 51 3.28 -15.84 3.95
N GLU A 52 4.42 -15.33 4.42
CA GLU A 52 5.04 -14.13 3.86
C GLU A 52 5.47 -14.31 2.40
N LYS A 53 5.76 -15.55 1.98
CA LYS A 53 6.05 -15.85 0.57
C LYS A 53 4.86 -15.56 -0.35
N MET A 54 3.62 -15.70 0.14
CA MET A 54 2.45 -15.25 -0.60
C MET A 54 2.37 -13.73 -0.66
N TRP A 55 2.67 -13.05 0.44
CA TRP A 55 2.70 -11.59 0.50
C TRP A 55 3.75 -10.97 -0.44
N LYS A 56 4.99 -11.48 -0.44
CA LYS A 56 6.10 -10.94 -1.26
C LYS A 56 5.81 -10.91 -2.76
N ARG A 57 4.95 -11.80 -3.27
CA ARG A 57 4.52 -11.76 -4.68
C ARG A 57 3.64 -10.57 -5.03
N TYR A 58 3.05 -9.92 -4.04
CA TYR A 58 2.05 -8.87 -4.22
C TYR A 58 2.48 -7.53 -3.63
N ASN A 59 3.66 -7.48 -3.01
CA ASN A 59 4.24 -6.29 -2.42
C ASN A 59 5.28 -5.66 -3.35
N ALA A 60 4.84 -5.17 -4.50
CA ALA A 60 5.66 -4.26 -5.29
C ALA A 60 5.72 -2.93 -4.53
N ILE A 61 6.95 -2.51 -4.20
CA ILE A 61 7.24 -1.21 -3.60
C ILE A 61 7.52 -0.26 -4.76
N GLU A 62 6.70 0.77 -4.88
CA GLU A 62 6.89 1.84 -5.86
C GLU A 62 7.73 2.97 -5.25
N GLU A 63 8.36 3.79 -6.09
CA GLU A 63 9.19 4.94 -5.64
C GLU A 63 8.40 5.92 -4.74
N ARG A 64 7.10 6.07 -5.01
CA ARG A 64 6.17 6.85 -4.18
C ARG A 64 6.12 6.36 -2.73
N ASP A 65 6.18 5.04 -2.52
CA ASP A 65 6.10 4.45 -1.19
C ASP A 65 7.33 4.78 -0.34
N LEU A 66 8.51 4.81 -0.98
CA LEU A 66 9.76 5.21 -0.34
C LEU A 66 9.72 6.68 0.08
N THR A 67 9.22 7.55 -0.79
CA THR A 67 9.08 8.99 -0.50
C THR A 67 8.12 9.23 0.66
N GLN A 68 6.98 8.54 0.68
CA GLN A 68 6.01 8.64 1.78
C GLN A 68 6.56 8.09 3.10
N ALA A 69 7.34 7.02 3.06
CA ALA A 69 8.01 6.49 4.25
C ALA A 69 9.01 7.51 4.83
N ALA A 70 9.83 8.14 3.98
CA ALA A 70 10.77 9.18 4.39
C ALA A 70 10.05 10.38 5.05
N GLN A 71 8.94 10.83 4.46
CA GLN A 71 8.12 11.91 5.02
C GLN A 71 7.51 11.56 6.38
N LYS A 72 7.05 10.32 6.57
CA LYS A 72 6.51 9.85 7.86
C LYS A 72 7.58 9.87 8.95
N VAL A 73 8.79 9.40 8.64
CA VAL A 73 9.92 9.44 9.59
C VAL A 73 10.31 10.88 9.90
N HIS A 74 10.41 11.73 8.88
CA HIS A 74 10.71 13.15 9.07
C HIS A 74 9.70 13.83 10.01
N ARG A 75 8.40 13.59 9.78
CA ARG A 75 7.32 14.09 10.65
C ARG A 75 7.46 13.59 12.08
N TYR A 76 7.65 12.28 12.26
CA TYR A 76 7.83 11.69 13.59
C TYR A 76 9.01 12.30 14.36
N LEU A 77 10.11 12.62 13.67
CA LEU A 77 11.29 13.25 14.27
C LEU A 77 11.01 14.70 14.71
N LEU A 78 10.28 15.48 13.89
CA LEU A 78 9.88 16.84 14.26
C LEU A 78 8.96 16.85 15.49
N GLU A 79 8.02 15.91 15.57
CA GLU A 79 7.04 15.82 16.65
C GLU A 79 7.66 15.31 17.97
N ASN A 80 8.64 14.41 17.91
CA ASN A 80 9.17 13.71 19.10
C ASN A 80 10.60 14.11 19.52
N ARG A 81 11.30 14.98 18.78
CA ARG A 81 12.55 15.61 19.24
C ARG A 81 12.49 17.14 19.11
N PRO A 82 11.85 17.86 20.06
CA PRO A 82 11.98 19.30 20.14
C PRO A 82 13.43 19.64 20.55
N GLY A 83 14.28 19.98 19.56
CA GLY A 83 15.62 20.53 19.80
C GLY A 83 16.80 19.83 19.11
N ALA A 84 16.59 18.86 18.23
CA ALA A 84 17.69 18.10 17.61
C ALA A 84 18.05 18.50 16.17
N LEU A 85 17.33 19.45 15.57
CA LEU A 85 17.65 20.01 14.25
C LEU A 85 17.88 21.52 14.40
N GLY A 86 18.76 21.90 15.31
CA GLY A 86 19.50 23.14 15.17
C GLY A 86 20.72 22.83 14.32
N GLU A 87 20.87 23.54 13.19
CA GLU A 87 22.00 23.47 12.25
C GLU A 87 22.01 22.12 11.48
N ASP A 88 21.46 21.99 10.27
CA ASP A 88 22.28 21.99 9.04
C ASP A 88 21.43 21.85 7.75
N VAL A 89 20.09 21.99 7.82
CA VAL A 89 19.23 21.82 6.62
C VAL A 89 19.23 23.01 5.67
N ALA A 90 19.89 24.13 6.03
CA ALA A 90 20.01 25.29 5.15
C ALA A 90 21.05 25.10 4.02
N GLU A 91 21.94 24.11 4.11
CA GLU A 91 23.06 23.97 3.17
C GLU A 91 22.76 23.01 1.99
N TYR A 92 21.78 22.11 2.12
CA TYR A 92 21.48 21.14 1.07
C TYR A 92 20.74 21.74 -0.14
N SER A 93 20.08 22.89 0.00
CA SER A 93 19.35 23.52 -1.10
C SER A 93 20.22 24.42 -2.01
N SER A 94 21.50 24.63 -1.69
CA SER A 94 22.38 25.50 -2.48
C SER A 94 23.35 24.76 -3.41
N HIS A 95 23.38 23.42 -3.39
CA HIS A 95 24.24 22.62 -4.26
C HIS A 95 23.45 21.69 -5.18
N LYS A 96 22.58 22.28 -6.02
CA LYS A 96 22.45 21.99 -7.46
C LYS A 96 21.40 22.89 -8.11
#